data_AF-A0A0L9U7H7-F1
#
_entry.id   AF-A0A0L9U7H7-F1
#
_cell.length_a   1.000
_cell.length_b   1.000
_cell.length_c   1.000
_cell.angle_alpha   90.00
_cell.angle_beta   90.00
_cell.angle_gamma   90.00
#
_symmetry.space_group_name_H-M   'P 1'
#
loop_
_entity.id
_entity.type
_entity.pdbx_description
1 polymer ?
#
loop_
_entity_poly.entity_id
_entity_poly.type
_entity_poly.pdbx_seq_one_letter_code
_entity_poly.pdbx_strand_id
1 'polypeptide(L)'
;MKRKLSLGIALVGNSKVIVLDEPTSGMDPYSMRLTWQLIKKIKKGRIILLTTHSMDEADELGDRIAIMANGSLKCCGSSLFLKHHYGVGYTLTLVKSAPTASIASDIVYRHVPNATCVSEVGTEISFRLPMASSSAFERMFREIEGCMKKPVSNMELNGKIEKDNIGIESYGISVTTLEEVFLRVAGCDADEVECFEENNHSLISDTVALLPTNDDASTKISCLKILGNYKRIPGLVSTMLGRACRLIFATFFSFINFLGVQCCSCCLITRSTFWQHFKALFIKRAISARRDHKTIVFQLMIPTLFLFVGLLFLKLKPHPDQQSLTLSTTHFNPLLSGGGGGGPIPFNLSLPIAEKVAQNVMGGWIQRFKSSSYRFPDSEKALADAVEVAGPTLGPALLSMSEYLMSSFNESYQSRYGAIVMDDQSNDGSLGYTVLHNCSCQHAAPTFINLMNSAILRLATQDTNMTIRTRNHPLPTTQSQRLQRHDLDAFSAAVIVNIAFSFIPASFAVSIVKEREVKAKQQQLISGVYNLSKETAFNTTFLSDAEYSSNVELA
;
A
#
# COMPACT_ATOMS: atom_id res chain seq x y z
N MET A 1 22.64 9.75 -22.36
CA MET A 1 22.73 11.22 -22.15
C MET A 1 22.92 11.62 -20.68
N LYS A 2 22.11 11.12 -19.72
CA LYS A 2 22.23 11.48 -18.28
C LYS A 2 23.65 11.33 -17.71
N ARG A 3 24.35 10.23 -18.02
CA ARG A 3 25.74 9.99 -17.57
C ARG A 3 26.75 11.03 -18.11
N LYS A 4 26.60 11.47 -19.37
CA LYS A 4 27.45 12.53 -19.97
C LYS A 4 27.27 13.86 -19.25
N LEU A 5 26.02 14.20 -18.90
CA LEU A 5 25.72 15.41 -18.13
C LEU A 5 26.30 15.33 -16.71
N SER A 6 26.19 14.16 -16.05
CA SER A 6 26.78 13.92 -14.72
C SER A 6 28.29 14.18 -14.72
N LEU A 7 28.99 13.64 -15.72
CA LEU A 7 30.41 13.90 -15.90
C LEU A 7 30.68 15.39 -16.15
N GLY A 8 29.87 16.04 -16.98
CA GLY A 8 29.96 17.50 -17.20
C GLY A 8 29.86 18.29 -15.90
N ILE A 9 28.89 17.99 -15.05
CA ILE A 9 28.69 18.67 -13.75
C ILE A 9 29.91 18.48 -12.84
N ALA A 10 30.48 17.28 -12.78
CA ALA A 10 31.68 17.02 -11.99
C ALA A 10 32.91 17.84 -12.45
N LEU A 11 32.93 18.26 -13.72
CA LEU A 11 34.05 18.96 -14.34
C LEU A 11 33.96 20.49 -14.29
N VAL A 12 32.75 21.05 -14.16
CA VAL A 12 32.49 22.49 -14.15
C VAL A 12 33.23 23.21 -13.01
N GLY A 13 33.35 22.58 -11.85
CA GLY A 13 33.95 23.19 -10.65
C GLY A 13 35.49 23.29 -10.66
N ASN A 14 36.17 22.89 -11.73
CA ASN A 14 37.63 22.84 -11.82
C ASN A 14 38.31 22.17 -10.59
N SER A 15 37.70 21.11 -10.07
CA SER A 15 38.16 20.41 -8.87
C SER A 15 39.54 19.77 -9.09
N LYS A 16 40.42 19.86 -8.07
CA LYS A 16 41.75 19.21 -8.07
C LYS A 16 41.66 17.69 -7.92
N VAL A 17 40.64 17.21 -7.18
CA VAL A 17 40.34 15.80 -6.97
C VAL A 17 38.92 15.53 -7.46
N ILE A 18 38.77 14.52 -8.32
CA ILE A 18 37.48 14.14 -8.92
C ILE A 18 37.28 12.65 -8.67
N VAL A 19 36.11 12.27 -8.16
CA VAL A 19 35.73 10.87 -7.96
C VAL A 19 34.63 10.53 -8.97
N LEU A 20 34.85 9.49 -9.77
CA LEU A 20 33.94 9.05 -10.83
C LEU A 20 33.54 7.60 -10.58
N ASP A 21 32.26 7.39 -10.27
CA ASP A 21 31.70 6.05 -10.07
C ASP A 21 30.98 5.55 -11.31
N GLU A 22 31.55 4.50 -11.93
CA GLU A 22 31.11 3.89 -13.19
C GLU A 22 30.69 4.91 -14.25
N PRO A 23 31.62 5.78 -14.71
CA PRO A 23 31.26 6.92 -15.54
C PRO A 23 30.71 6.52 -16.91
N THR A 24 31.06 5.34 -17.43
CA THR A 24 30.69 4.87 -18.77
C THR A 24 29.64 3.76 -18.78
N SER A 25 29.16 3.32 -17.61
CA SER A 25 28.13 2.29 -17.49
C SER A 25 26.83 2.67 -18.21
N GLY A 26 26.39 1.81 -19.14
CA GLY A 26 25.20 2.02 -19.97
C GLY A 26 25.37 3.03 -21.11
N MET A 27 26.61 3.39 -21.48
CA MET A 27 26.89 4.15 -22.71
C MET A 27 27.10 3.21 -23.91
N ASP A 28 26.81 3.69 -25.11
CA ASP A 28 27.22 3.04 -26.35
C ASP A 28 28.76 3.11 -26.52
N PRO A 29 29.38 2.17 -27.26
CA PRO A 29 30.84 2.10 -27.41
C PRO A 29 31.47 3.40 -27.94
N TYR A 30 30.76 4.13 -28.81
CA TYR A 30 31.26 5.39 -29.36
C TYR A 30 31.27 6.50 -28.30
N SER A 31 30.17 6.68 -27.57
CA SER A 31 30.06 7.61 -26.45
C SER A 31 31.06 7.30 -25.32
N MET A 32 31.32 6.03 -25.05
CA MET A 32 32.32 5.58 -24.08
C MET A 32 33.72 6.07 -24.48
N ARG A 33 34.14 5.81 -25.72
CA ARG A 33 35.44 6.26 -26.24
C ARG A 33 35.62 7.79 -26.18
N LEU A 34 34.58 8.54 -26.54
CA LEU A 34 34.60 10.01 -26.42
C LEU A 34 34.77 10.46 -24.96
N THR A 35 34.10 9.77 -24.03
CA THR A 35 34.21 10.02 -22.60
C THR A 35 35.63 9.74 -22.08
N TRP A 36 36.24 8.64 -22.52
CA TRP A 36 37.62 8.30 -22.18
C TRP A 36 38.60 9.36 -22.69
N GLN A 37 38.44 9.83 -23.93
CA GLN A 37 39.25 10.90 -24.49
C GLN A 37 39.11 12.21 -23.69
N LEU A 38 37.90 12.53 -23.21
CA LEU A 38 37.66 13.69 -22.36
C LEU A 38 38.37 13.56 -21.00
N ILE A 39 38.25 12.40 -20.35
CA ILE A 39 38.91 12.13 -19.06
C ILE A 39 40.44 12.22 -19.23
N LYS A 40 41.00 11.63 -20.30
CA LYS A 40 42.44 11.73 -20.61
C LYS A 40 42.92 13.16 -20.78
N LYS A 41 42.13 14.03 -21.43
CA LYS A 41 42.48 15.45 -21.61
C LYS A 41 42.48 16.20 -20.27
N ILE A 42 41.54 15.89 -19.39
CA ILE A 42 41.34 16.60 -18.11
C ILE A 42 42.26 16.10 -17.00
N LYS A 43 42.75 14.87 -17.11
CA LYS A 43 43.67 14.22 -16.17
C LYS A 43 44.92 15.05 -15.86
N LYS A 44 45.41 15.86 -16.80
CA LYS A 44 46.62 16.68 -16.60
C LYS A 44 46.43 17.67 -15.43
N GLY A 45 47.22 17.50 -14.37
CA GLY A 45 47.20 18.38 -13.20
C GLY A 45 46.04 18.11 -12.21
N ARG A 46 45.34 16.98 -12.33
CA ARG A 46 44.23 16.59 -11.44
C ARG A 46 44.38 15.14 -10.99
N ILE A 47 43.83 14.82 -9.82
CA ILE A 47 43.69 13.44 -9.33
C ILE A 47 42.29 12.97 -9.67
N ILE A 48 42.16 11.88 -10.42
CA ILE A 48 40.88 11.27 -10.77
C ILE A 48 40.86 9.86 -10.18
N LEU A 49 39.98 9.64 -9.19
CA LEU A 49 39.67 8.31 -8.69
C LEU A 49 38.48 7.78 -9.47
N LEU A 50 38.67 6.70 -10.22
CA LEU A 50 37.65 6.10 -11.07
C LEU A 50 37.40 4.66 -10.61
N THR A 51 36.15 4.32 -10.36
CA THR A 51 35.69 2.95 -10.12
C THR A 51 34.97 2.45 -11.36
N THR A 52 35.35 1.24 -11.80
CA THR A 52 34.76 0.61 -12.98
C THR A 52 34.81 -0.90 -12.85
N HIS A 53 33.81 -1.57 -13.43
CA HIS A 53 33.81 -3.02 -13.63
C HIS A 53 34.38 -3.41 -15.02
N SER A 54 34.67 -2.45 -15.89
CA SER A 54 35.29 -2.70 -17.19
C SER A 54 36.81 -2.65 -17.07
N MET A 55 37.47 -3.78 -17.29
CA MET A 55 38.93 -3.84 -17.21
C MET A 55 39.58 -3.08 -18.37
N ASP A 56 38.98 -3.07 -19.56
CA ASP A 56 39.40 -2.20 -20.68
C ASP A 56 39.44 -0.72 -20.28
N GLU A 57 38.43 -0.23 -19.55
CA GLU A 57 38.39 1.15 -19.07
C GLU A 57 39.51 1.43 -18.06
N ALA A 58 39.76 0.50 -17.15
CA ALA A 58 40.83 0.60 -16.17
C ALA A 58 42.21 0.60 -16.83
N ASP A 59 42.42 -0.26 -17.84
CA ASP A 59 43.68 -0.36 -18.60
C ASP A 59 43.98 0.95 -19.35
N GLU A 60 42.97 1.50 -20.01
CA GLU A 60 43.13 2.63 -20.91
C GLU A 60 43.25 3.98 -20.16
N LEU A 61 42.59 4.13 -19.01
CA LEU A 61 42.56 5.38 -18.22
C LEU A 61 43.51 5.39 -17.01
N GLY A 62 43.78 4.23 -16.41
CA GLY A 62 44.45 4.11 -15.12
C GLY A 62 45.97 4.29 -15.19
N ASP A 63 46.52 5.20 -14.40
CA ASP A 63 47.98 5.22 -14.13
C ASP A 63 48.37 4.13 -13.11
N ARG A 64 47.50 3.98 -12.11
CA ARG A 64 47.59 2.98 -11.06
C ARG A 64 46.21 2.35 -10.91
N ILE A 65 46.18 1.04 -11.01
CA ILE A 65 45.00 0.21 -10.93
C ILE A 65 45.07 -0.53 -9.60
N ALA A 66 43.96 -0.57 -8.89
CA ALA A 66 43.82 -1.19 -7.60
C ALA A 66 42.67 -2.20 -7.71
N ILE A 67 42.96 -3.49 -7.52
CA ILE A 67 41.98 -4.56 -7.62
C ILE A 67 41.45 -4.88 -6.23
N MET A 68 40.13 -4.80 -6.07
CA MET A 68 39.44 -5.11 -4.83
C MET A 68 38.60 -6.37 -4.99
N ALA A 69 38.70 -7.30 -4.04
CA ALA A 69 37.92 -8.53 -3.97
C ALA A 69 37.60 -8.88 -2.50
N ASN A 70 36.42 -9.43 -2.24
CA ASN A 70 35.99 -9.86 -0.90
C ASN A 70 36.12 -8.79 0.19
N GLY A 71 35.88 -7.52 -0.16
CA GLY A 71 35.98 -6.39 0.79
C GLY A 71 37.41 -5.94 1.11
N SER A 72 38.43 -6.51 0.46
CA SER A 72 39.85 -6.19 0.67
C SER A 72 40.54 -5.77 -0.62
N LEU A 73 41.56 -4.91 -0.53
CA LEU A 73 42.41 -4.56 -1.66
C LEU A 73 43.47 -5.66 -1.85
N LYS A 74 43.42 -6.37 -2.97
CA LYS A 74 44.30 -7.52 -3.23
C LYS A 74 45.63 -7.11 -3.85
N CYS A 75 45.60 -6.23 -4.85
CA CYS A 75 46.81 -5.75 -5.49
C CYS A 75 46.65 -4.31 -6.00
N CYS A 76 47.78 -3.62 -6.15
CA CYS A 76 47.83 -2.27 -6.68
C CYS A 76 49.11 -2.07 -7.49
N GLY A 77 49.00 -1.48 -8.68
CA GLY A 77 50.15 -1.20 -9.53
C GLY A 77 49.74 -0.59 -10.87
N SER A 78 50.71 -0.32 -11.75
CA SER A 78 50.38 0.02 -13.14
C SER A 78 49.83 -1.22 -13.86
N SER A 79 49.09 -1.03 -14.95
CA SER A 79 48.60 -2.15 -15.77
C SER A 79 49.73 -3.09 -16.18
N LEU A 80 50.85 -2.54 -16.65
CA LEU A 80 52.02 -3.33 -17.04
C LEU A 80 52.61 -4.12 -15.87
N PHE A 81 52.72 -3.51 -14.69
CA PHE A 81 53.21 -4.18 -13.48
C PHE A 81 52.31 -5.36 -13.09
N LEU A 82 51.00 -5.15 -13.09
CA LEU A 82 50.02 -6.18 -12.72
C LEU A 82 50.04 -7.34 -13.73
N LYS A 83 50.07 -7.03 -15.03
CA LYS A 83 50.19 -8.04 -16.11
C LYS A 83 51.51 -8.80 -16.06
N HIS A 84 52.62 -8.16 -15.68
CA HIS A 84 53.90 -8.85 -15.55
C HIS A 84 53.99 -9.72 -14.29
N HIS A 85 53.45 -9.26 -13.16
CA HIS A 85 53.58 -9.95 -11.88
C HIS A 85 52.55 -11.08 -11.69
N TYR A 86 51.30 -10.85 -12.08
CA TYR A 86 50.21 -11.81 -11.93
C TYR A 86 49.83 -12.49 -13.24
N GLY A 87 50.34 -12.00 -14.37
CA GLY A 87 50.03 -12.59 -15.66
C GLY A 87 50.57 -13.99 -15.83
N VAL A 88 49.97 -14.69 -16.78
CA VAL A 88 50.20 -16.13 -16.99
C VAL A 88 51.08 -16.37 -18.23
N GLY A 89 51.55 -15.31 -18.87
CA GLY A 89 52.37 -15.34 -20.08
C GLY A 89 51.64 -14.85 -21.32
N TYR A 90 52.12 -15.25 -22.49
CA TYR A 90 51.48 -14.95 -23.77
C TYR A 90 50.53 -16.08 -24.16
N THR A 91 49.40 -15.73 -24.75
CA THR A 91 48.49 -16.73 -25.30
C THR A 91 48.67 -16.75 -26.82
N LEU A 92 49.20 -17.85 -27.34
CA LEU A 92 49.34 -18.12 -28.77
C LEU A 92 48.14 -18.93 -29.24
N THR A 93 47.32 -18.33 -30.10
CA THR A 93 46.23 -19.01 -30.80
C THR A 93 46.68 -19.41 -32.20
N LEU A 94 46.42 -20.65 -32.58
CA LEU A 94 46.77 -21.23 -33.87
C LEU A 94 45.51 -21.83 -34.47
N VAL A 95 45.22 -21.48 -35.72
CA VAL A 95 44.13 -22.08 -36.50
C VAL A 95 44.72 -23.11 -37.44
N LYS A 96 44.32 -24.37 -37.27
CA LYS A 96 44.69 -25.50 -38.13
C LYS A 96 43.86 -25.52 -39.39
N SER A 97 44.44 -26.04 -40.48
CA SER A 97 43.69 -26.30 -41.72
C SER A 97 42.80 -27.55 -41.66
N ALA A 98 43.11 -28.49 -40.76
CA ALA A 98 42.26 -29.64 -40.48
C ALA A 98 42.34 -30.01 -38.98
N PRO A 99 41.25 -30.51 -38.36
CA PRO A 99 41.22 -30.83 -36.92
C PRO A 99 42.27 -31.88 -36.51
N THR A 100 42.71 -32.74 -37.44
CA THR A 100 43.71 -33.79 -37.20
C THR A 100 45.17 -33.34 -37.29
N ALA A 101 45.47 -32.06 -37.56
CA ALA A 101 46.84 -31.59 -37.70
C ALA A 101 47.55 -31.44 -36.33
N SER A 102 48.29 -32.46 -35.89
CA SER A 102 49.13 -32.45 -34.68
C SER A 102 50.43 -31.65 -34.84
N ILE A 103 50.79 -31.29 -36.07
CA ILE A 103 52.04 -30.58 -36.38
C ILE A 103 52.12 -29.24 -35.63
N ALA A 104 50.98 -28.57 -35.41
CA ALA A 104 50.92 -27.29 -34.71
C ALA A 104 51.38 -27.39 -33.24
N SER A 105 51.02 -28.48 -32.53
CA SER A 105 51.50 -28.69 -31.16
C SER A 105 52.97 -29.06 -31.12
N ASP A 106 53.43 -29.87 -32.07
CA ASP A 106 54.82 -30.36 -32.11
C ASP A 106 55.82 -29.21 -32.34
N ILE A 107 55.48 -28.25 -33.20
CA ILE A 107 56.30 -27.06 -33.45
C ILE A 107 56.43 -26.21 -32.16
N VAL A 108 55.33 -26.00 -31.45
CA VAL A 108 55.29 -25.19 -30.22
C VAL A 108 56.11 -25.85 -29.12
N TYR A 109 55.90 -27.15 -28.85
CA TYR A 109 56.66 -27.87 -27.81
C TYR A 109 58.15 -28.02 -28.15
N ARG A 110 58.52 -28.07 -29.43
CA ARG A 110 59.94 -28.12 -29.86
C ARG A 110 60.70 -26.83 -29.53
N HIS A 111 60.02 -25.68 -29.60
CA HIS A 111 60.64 -24.38 -29.34
C HIS A 111 60.47 -23.92 -27.89
N VAL A 112 59.32 -24.25 -27.29
CA VAL A 112 58.94 -23.86 -25.93
C VAL A 112 58.40 -25.11 -25.22
N PRO A 113 59.27 -25.95 -24.64
CA PRO A 113 58.85 -27.18 -23.97
C PRO A 113 57.98 -26.92 -22.72
N ASN A 114 58.09 -25.73 -22.13
CA ASN A 114 57.29 -25.30 -20.97
C ASN A 114 55.94 -24.66 -21.37
N ALA A 115 55.54 -24.72 -22.64
CA ALA A 115 54.23 -24.25 -23.08
C ALA A 115 53.12 -25.12 -22.50
N THR A 116 52.00 -24.53 -22.09
CA THR A 116 50.82 -25.28 -21.64
C THR A 116 49.69 -25.14 -22.64
N CYS A 117 49.13 -26.26 -23.12
CA CYS A 117 47.95 -26.22 -23.99
C CYS A 117 46.71 -25.87 -23.15
N VAL A 118 46.08 -24.72 -23.43
CA VAL A 118 44.92 -24.22 -22.67
C VAL A 118 43.61 -24.74 -23.26
N SER A 119 43.52 -24.82 -24.59
CA SER A 119 42.33 -25.30 -25.27
C SER A 119 42.66 -25.82 -26.65
N GLU A 120 42.07 -26.95 -27.02
CA GLU A 120 42.09 -27.49 -28.38
C GLU A 120 40.65 -27.83 -28.76
N VAL A 121 40.03 -26.98 -29.59
CA VAL A 121 38.63 -27.11 -29.97
C VAL A 121 38.51 -26.97 -31.49
N GLY A 122 38.18 -28.07 -32.16
CA GLY A 122 38.00 -28.10 -33.62
C GLY A 122 39.29 -27.77 -34.36
N THR A 123 39.31 -26.62 -35.04
CA THR A 123 40.48 -26.11 -35.77
C THR A 123 41.34 -25.16 -34.95
N GLU A 124 40.90 -24.68 -33.78
CA GLU A 124 41.67 -23.73 -32.97
C GLU A 124 42.43 -24.44 -31.83
N ILE A 125 43.74 -24.20 -31.71
CA ILE A 125 44.51 -24.50 -30.51
C ILE A 125 45.02 -23.22 -29.88
N SER A 126 44.89 -23.10 -28.56
CA SER A 126 45.48 -22.04 -27.76
C SER A 126 46.55 -22.60 -26.81
N PHE A 127 47.76 -22.07 -26.91
CA PHE A 127 48.88 -22.34 -26.01
C PHE A 127 49.15 -21.14 -25.12
N ARG A 128 49.54 -21.40 -23.88
CA ARG A 128 50.07 -20.41 -22.96
C ARG A 128 51.58 -20.57 -22.87
N LEU A 129 52.27 -19.52 -23.29
CA LEU A 129 53.72 -19.45 -23.40
C LEU A 129 54.30 -18.64 -22.23
N PRO A 130 55.27 -19.19 -21.47
CA PRO A 130 55.92 -18.46 -20.39
C PRO A 130 56.65 -17.20 -20.88
N MET A 131 56.65 -16.13 -20.08
CA MET A 131 57.33 -14.86 -20.42
C MET A 131 58.85 -15.03 -20.58
N ALA A 132 59.45 -15.97 -19.84
CA ALA A 132 60.88 -16.27 -19.89
C ALA A 132 61.35 -16.84 -21.25
N SER A 133 60.43 -17.41 -22.04
CA SER A 133 60.72 -18.04 -23.33
C SER A 133 60.61 -17.08 -24.52
N SER A 134 60.50 -15.76 -24.27
CA SER A 134 60.33 -14.73 -25.29
C SER A 134 61.42 -14.73 -26.37
N SER A 135 62.66 -15.09 -26.02
CA SER A 135 63.79 -15.19 -26.97
C SER A 135 63.65 -16.32 -27.99
N ALA A 136 62.84 -17.35 -27.70
CA ALA A 136 62.59 -18.48 -28.61
C ALA A 136 61.45 -18.18 -29.61
N PHE A 137 60.65 -17.14 -29.36
CA PHE A 137 59.46 -16.84 -30.16
C PHE A 137 59.80 -16.47 -31.60
N GLU A 138 60.91 -15.77 -31.85
CA GLU A 138 61.30 -15.39 -33.22
C GLU A 138 61.51 -16.62 -34.12
N ARG A 139 62.23 -17.64 -33.60
CA ARG A 139 62.47 -18.88 -34.35
C ARG A 139 61.19 -19.68 -34.55
N MET A 140 60.37 -19.75 -33.49
CA MET A 140 59.08 -20.42 -33.52
C MET A 140 58.13 -19.78 -34.56
N PHE A 141 58.02 -18.45 -34.57
CA PHE A 141 57.18 -17.74 -35.55
C PHE A 141 57.70 -17.90 -36.98
N ARG A 142 59.02 -17.90 -37.21
CA ARG A 142 59.58 -18.19 -38.54
C ARG A 142 59.22 -19.60 -39.02
N GLU A 143 59.24 -20.60 -38.15
CA GLU A 143 58.83 -21.98 -38.50
C GLU A 143 57.33 -22.06 -38.77
N ILE A 144 56.50 -21.43 -37.93
CA ILE A 144 55.04 -21.33 -38.10
C ILE A 144 54.69 -20.61 -39.43
N GLU A 145 55.34 -19.49 -39.74
CA GLU A 145 55.14 -18.76 -41.00
C GLU A 145 55.65 -19.53 -42.22
N GLY A 146 56.74 -20.30 -42.05
CA GLY A 146 57.23 -21.24 -43.06
C GLY A 146 56.19 -22.30 -43.39
N CYS A 147 55.42 -22.74 -42.40
CA CYS A 147 54.27 -23.61 -42.60
C CYS A 147 53.06 -22.90 -43.24
N MET A 148 52.90 -21.58 -43.08
CA MET A 148 51.81 -20.84 -43.75
C MET A 148 52.11 -20.52 -45.21
N LYS A 149 53.38 -20.32 -45.58
CA LYS A 149 53.78 -19.90 -46.92
C LYS A 149 53.77 -21.05 -47.92
N LYS A 150 52.57 -21.40 -48.43
CA LYS A 150 52.36 -21.86 -49.82
C LYS A 150 51.00 -21.41 -50.37
N PRO A 151 50.91 -20.26 -51.04
CA PRO A 151 49.97 -20.06 -52.13
C PRO A 151 50.75 -20.22 -53.43
N VAL A 152 50.94 -21.44 -53.93
CA VAL A 152 51.42 -21.61 -55.31
C VAL A 152 50.23 -21.53 -56.23
N SER A 153 50.06 -20.34 -56.80
CA SER A 153 49.48 -20.13 -58.12
C SER A 153 50.21 -21.01 -59.15
N ASN A 154 49.44 -21.86 -59.83
CA ASN A 154 49.64 -22.45 -61.17
C ASN A 154 50.93 -23.23 -61.52
N MET A 155 50.68 -24.38 -62.16
CA MET A 155 51.48 -25.09 -63.18
C MET A 155 52.26 -26.36 -62.75
N GLU A 156 51.56 -27.47 -62.94
CA GLU A 156 51.93 -28.77 -63.55
C GLU A 156 53.25 -29.52 -63.28
N LEU A 157 53.00 -30.82 -63.05
CA LEU A 157 53.71 -32.04 -63.47
C LEU A 157 54.75 -32.69 -62.55
N ASN A 158 54.55 -34.01 -62.43
CA ASN A 158 55.41 -35.07 -61.91
C ASN A 158 55.42 -35.37 -60.40
N GLY A 159 54.71 -36.46 -60.06
CA GLY A 159 55.30 -37.61 -59.35
C GLY A 159 55.54 -37.44 -57.84
N LYS A 160 54.76 -38.18 -57.06
CA LYS A 160 54.70 -38.25 -55.58
C LYS A 160 54.06 -37.04 -54.90
N ILE A 161 52.75 -37.16 -54.69
CA ILE A 161 52.00 -36.33 -53.75
C ILE A 161 52.25 -36.90 -52.35
N GLU A 162 53.27 -36.40 -51.64
CA GLU A 162 53.28 -36.47 -50.19
C GLU A 162 52.11 -35.61 -49.68
N LYS A 163 51.15 -36.25 -49.02
CA LYS A 163 50.02 -35.62 -48.34
C LYS A 163 50.49 -34.91 -47.05
N ASP A 164 51.40 -33.96 -47.16
CA ASP A 164 51.67 -33.03 -46.07
C ASP A 164 50.94 -31.72 -46.39
N ASN A 165 49.61 -31.76 -46.28
CA ASN A 165 48.79 -30.57 -46.23
C ASN A 165 49.25 -29.76 -45.03
N ILE A 166 49.95 -28.67 -45.30
CA ILE A 166 50.61 -27.88 -44.29
C ILE A 166 49.56 -27.26 -43.37
N GLY A 167 49.69 -27.56 -42.08
CA GLY A 167 48.55 -27.68 -41.17
C GLY A 167 48.08 -26.42 -40.47
N ILE A 168 48.60 -25.22 -40.77
CA ILE A 168 48.29 -23.96 -40.02
C ILE A 168 47.85 -22.87 -41.00
N GLU A 169 46.65 -22.30 -40.79
CA GLU A 169 46.05 -21.24 -41.61
C GLU A 169 46.36 -19.84 -41.08
N SER A 170 46.31 -19.64 -39.77
CA SER A 170 46.61 -18.36 -39.13
C SER A 170 47.10 -18.55 -37.71
N TYR A 171 47.82 -17.54 -37.20
CA TYR A 171 48.26 -17.48 -35.82
C TYR A 171 48.00 -16.09 -35.26
N GLY A 172 47.69 -16.02 -33.97
CA GLY A 172 47.55 -14.80 -33.21
C GLY A 172 48.31 -14.95 -31.90
N ILE A 173 49.02 -13.90 -31.49
CA ILE A 173 49.59 -13.83 -30.14
C ILE A 173 48.92 -12.69 -29.38
N SER A 174 48.39 -12.99 -28.19
CA SER A 174 47.86 -12.01 -27.27
C SER A 174 48.67 -12.00 -25.97
N VAL A 175 48.68 -10.85 -25.31
CA VAL A 175 49.27 -10.67 -23.98
C VAL A 175 48.19 -10.90 -22.94
N THR A 176 48.56 -11.33 -21.74
CA THR A 176 47.63 -11.42 -20.60
C THR A 176 46.84 -10.12 -20.45
N THR A 177 45.51 -10.21 -20.39
CA THR A 177 44.64 -9.05 -20.17
C THR A 177 44.42 -8.79 -18.68
N LEU A 178 43.87 -7.62 -18.33
CA LEU A 178 43.55 -7.32 -16.93
C LEU A 178 42.39 -8.17 -16.40
N GLU A 179 41.48 -8.65 -17.26
CA GLU A 179 40.45 -9.60 -16.87
C GLU A 179 41.05 -10.92 -16.36
N GLU A 180 42.06 -11.45 -17.05
CA GLU A 180 42.74 -12.69 -16.62
C GLU A 180 43.50 -12.48 -15.30
N VAL A 181 44.17 -11.34 -15.15
CA VAL A 181 44.81 -10.94 -13.88
C VAL A 181 43.78 -10.87 -12.76
N PHE A 182 42.62 -10.25 -13.01
CA PHE A 182 41.53 -10.15 -12.04
C PHE A 182 40.99 -11.52 -11.64
N LEU A 183 40.68 -12.40 -12.61
CA LEU A 183 40.17 -13.74 -12.34
C LEU A 183 41.16 -14.57 -11.51
N ARG A 184 42.46 -14.41 -11.76
CA ARG A 184 43.48 -15.09 -10.97
C ARG A 184 43.55 -14.55 -9.55
N VAL A 185 43.67 -13.23 -9.38
CA VAL A 185 43.80 -12.60 -8.06
C VAL A 185 42.53 -12.76 -7.22
N ALA A 186 41.35 -12.77 -7.84
CA ALA A 186 40.07 -12.99 -7.16
C ALA A 186 39.76 -14.49 -6.95
N GLY A 187 40.27 -15.37 -7.81
CA GLY A 187 40.07 -16.83 -7.74
C GLY A 187 41.02 -17.55 -6.78
N CYS A 188 42.20 -16.99 -6.49
CA CYS A 188 43.19 -17.60 -5.59
C CYS A 188 42.73 -17.79 -4.12
N ASP A 189 41.65 -17.13 -3.68
CA ASP A 189 41.09 -17.39 -2.34
C ASP A 189 40.43 -18.79 -2.23
N ALA A 190 40.24 -19.53 -3.33
CA ALA A 190 39.66 -20.87 -3.32
C ALA A 190 40.68 -22.03 -3.32
N ASP A 191 41.93 -21.79 -3.78
CA ASP A 191 42.92 -22.85 -4.02
C ASP A 191 44.21 -22.73 -3.17
N GLU A 192 44.30 -21.80 -2.22
CA GLU A 192 45.42 -21.74 -1.26
C GLU A 192 45.22 -22.72 -0.07
N VAL A 193 45.27 -24.02 -0.37
CA VAL A 193 45.79 -25.05 0.54
C VAL A 193 46.76 -25.90 -0.27
N GLU A 194 47.99 -25.43 -0.42
CA GLU A 194 49.20 -26.26 -0.30
C GLU A 194 50.48 -25.44 -0.54
N CYS A 195 51.39 -25.61 0.42
CA CYS A 195 52.84 -25.35 0.38
C CYS A 195 53.34 -23.91 0.50
N PHE A 196 53.79 -23.54 1.71
CA PHE A 196 55.21 -23.31 2.01
C PHE A 196 55.47 -23.57 3.50
N GLU A 197 56.18 -24.66 3.83
CA GLU A 197 56.89 -24.80 5.10
C GLU A 197 58.24 -24.08 4.99
N GLU A 198 58.59 -23.28 6.01
CA GLU A 198 59.98 -23.18 6.45
C GLU A 198 60.05 -22.88 7.95
N ASN A 199 60.86 -23.69 8.63
CA ASN A 199 61.13 -23.73 10.07
C ASN A 199 61.77 -22.44 10.61
N ASN A 200 61.36 -22.01 11.82
CA ASN A 200 62.26 -21.99 12.98
C ASN A 200 61.58 -21.61 14.30
N HIS A 201 61.65 -22.57 15.24
CA HIS A 201 61.87 -22.48 16.69
C HIS A 201 60.98 -21.63 17.64
N SER A 202 60.12 -22.37 18.37
CA SER A 202 59.97 -22.45 19.84
C SER A 202 60.18 -21.22 20.73
N LEU A 203 59.19 -20.93 21.60
CA LEU A 203 59.26 -21.16 23.06
C LEU A 203 57.96 -20.77 23.79
N ILE A 204 57.48 -21.73 24.59
CA ILE A 204 56.80 -21.66 25.90
C ILE A 204 55.28 -21.38 25.97
N SER A 205 54.62 -22.38 26.59
CA SER A 205 53.27 -22.43 27.18
C SER A 205 52.86 -21.20 27.97
N ASP A 206 51.56 -20.90 27.99
CA ASP A 206 50.82 -21.08 29.24
C ASP A 206 49.32 -21.32 29.01
N THR A 207 48.84 -22.20 29.88
CA THR A 207 47.52 -22.83 29.94
C THR A 207 46.53 -21.91 30.65
N VAL A 208 45.34 -21.65 30.11
CA VAL A 208 44.10 -21.58 30.91
C VAL A 208 42.89 -21.92 30.03
N ALA A 209 42.28 -23.07 30.32
CA ALA A 209 40.94 -23.44 29.89
C ALA A 209 39.94 -23.00 30.96
N LEU A 210 38.79 -22.42 30.59
CA LEU A 210 37.56 -22.49 31.39
C LEU A 210 36.31 -22.47 30.47
N LEU A 211 35.52 -23.54 30.62
CA LEU A 211 34.19 -23.81 30.09
C LEU A 211 33.10 -23.11 30.95
N PRO A 212 31.83 -23.07 30.49
CA PRO A 212 30.80 -22.13 30.94
C PRO A 212 30.00 -22.63 32.14
N THR A 213 29.36 -21.70 32.86
CA THR A 213 28.39 -21.99 33.91
C THR A 213 27.01 -21.43 33.57
N ASN A 214 26.02 -22.31 33.55
CA ASN A 214 24.63 -22.02 33.89
C ASN A 214 24.52 -21.98 35.43
N ASP A 215 23.66 -21.12 35.98
CA ASP A 215 22.55 -21.58 36.81
C ASP A 215 21.58 -20.46 37.21
N ASP A 216 20.33 -20.91 37.34
CA ASP A 216 19.09 -20.24 37.70
C ASP A 216 19.10 -19.52 39.07
N ALA A 217 18.23 -18.53 39.24
CA ALA A 217 17.08 -18.64 40.15
C ALA A 217 16.19 -17.38 40.20
N SER A 218 14.90 -17.67 40.17
CA SER A 218 13.70 -16.89 40.44
C SER A 218 13.75 -15.79 41.50
N THR A 219 13.01 -14.69 41.25
CA THR A 219 11.94 -14.24 42.19
C THR A 219 10.84 -13.46 41.46
N LYS A 220 9.61 -14.00 41.51
CA LYS A 220 8.35 -13.30 41.23
C LYS A 220 7.80 -12.73 42.53
N ILE A 221 7.14 -11.57 42.44
CA ILE A 221 6.02 -10.98 43.25
C ILE A 221 6.13 -9.47 42.91
N SER A 222 5.15 -8.68 42.47
CA SER A 222 3.71 -8.82 42.27
C SER A 222 3.25 -7.52 41.58
N CYS A 223 2.55 -7.59 40.45
CA CYS A 223 1.59 -6.55 40.10
C CYS A 223 0.55 -7.18 39.16
N LEU A 224 -0.56 -7.60 39.74
CA LEU A 224 -1.70 -8.11 39.00
C LEU A 224 -2.96 -7.71 39.78
N LYS A 225 -3.73 -6.79 39.20
CA LYS A 225 -5.21 -6.80 39.11
C LYS A 225 -5.70 -5.41 38.70
N ILE A 226 -6.12 -5.30 37.44
CA ILE A 226 -7.34 -4.62 36.93
C ILE A 226 -7.17 -4.59 35.41
N LEU A 227 -7.64 -5.64 34.72
CA LEU A 227 -8.33 -5.56 33.42
C LEU A 227 -8.80 -6.96 33.05
N GLY A 228 -10.00 -7.30 33.53
CA GLY A 228 -10.72 -8.49 33.12
C GLY A 228 -11.43 -8.26 31.78
N ASN A 229 -11.44 -9.31 30.95
CA ASN A 229 -12.40 -9.58 29.88
C ASN A 229 -12.44 -8.69 28.62
N TYR A 230 -11.37 -8.68 27.82
CA TYR A 230 -11.48 -8.39 26.38
C TYR A 230 -10.46 -9.15 25.52
N LYS A 231 -10.43 -10.49 25.62
CA LYS A 231 -9.53 -11.33 24.79
C LYS A 231 -10.13 -12.64 24.26
N ARG A 232 -11.47 -12.78 24.26
CA ARG A 232 -12.15 -13.99 23.74
C ARG A 232 -12.86 -13.84 22.39
N ILE A 233 -12.85 -12.66 21.78
CA ILE A 233 -13.55 -12.42 20.50
C ILE A 233 -12.67 -12.66 19.26
N PRO A 234 -11.37 -12.28 19.18
CA PRO A 234 -10.62 -12.41 17.92
C PRO A 234 -10.21 -13.85 17.56
N GLY A 235 -10.16 -14.76 18.54
CA GLY A 235 -9.84 -16.18 18.30
C GLY A 235 -11.01 -17.01 17.75
N LEU A 236 -12.24 -16.60 18.03
CA LEU A 236 -13.43 -17.28 17.50
C LEU A 236 -13.72 -16.84 16.05
N VAL A 237 -13.47 -15.56 15.73
CA VAL A 237 -13.65 -15.03 14.37
C VAL A 237 -12.60 -15.60 13.40
N SER A 238 -11.34 -15.79 13.82
CA SER A 238 -10.30 -16.39 12.96
C SER A 238 -10.54 -17.88 12.69
N THR A 239 -11.13 -18.60 13.65
CA THR A 239 -11.43 -20.04 13.50
C THR A 239 -12.68 -20.29 12.67
N MET A 240 -13.68 -19.40 12.73
CA MET A 240 -14.87 -19.47 11.87
C MET A 240 -14.56 -19.05 10.43
N LEU A 241 -13.79 -17.98 10.23
CA LEU A 241 -13.37 -17.53 8.89
C LEU A 241 -12.45 -18.56 8.21
N GLY A 242 -11.55 -19.19 8.98
CA GLY A 242 -10.70 -20.28 8.48
C GLY A 242 -11.42 -21.61 8.22
N ARG A 243 -12.63 -21.82 8.76
CA ARG A 243 -13.49 -22.98 8.44
C ARG A 243 -14.37 -22.70 7.21
N ALA A 244 -14.94 -21.50 7.11
CA ALA A 244 -15.69 -21.05 5.94
C ALA A 244 -14.81 -21.02 4.68
N CYS A 245 -13.59 -20.46 4.77
CA CYS A 245 -12.65 -20.48 3.64
C CYS A 245 -12.24 -21.92 3.26
N ARG A 246 -12.06 -22.84 4.22
CA ARG A 246 -11.74 -24.25 3.90
C ARG A 246 -12.88 -24.98 3.20
N LEU A 247 -14.13 -24.70 3.58
CA LEU A 247 -15.30 -25.25 2.91
C LEU A 247 -15.45 -24.69 1.49
N ILE A 248 -15.27 -23.37 1.31
CA ILE A 248 -15.30 -22.74 -0.02
C ILE A 248 -14.17 -23.28 -0.91
N PHE A 249 -12.95 -23.43 -0.37
CA PHE A 249 -11.84 -24.03 -1.13
C PHE A 249 -12.06 -25.52 -1.44
N ALA A 250 -12.68 -26.28 -0.54
CA ALA A 250 -13.00 -27.69 -0.76
C ALA A 250 -14.12 -27.88 -1.79
N THR A 251 -15.16 -27.04 -1.76
CA THR A 251 -16.22 -27.06 -2.78
C THR A 251 -15.69 -26.60 -4.13
N PHE A 252 -14.81 -25.60 -4.19
CA PHE A 252 -14.14 -25.18 -5.43
C PHE A 252 -13.24 -26.29 -6.01
N PHE A 253 -12.47 -26.99 -5.18
CA PHE A 253 -11.64 -28.11 -5.63
C PHE A 253 -12.47 -29.33 -6.05
N SER A 254 -13.59 -29.58 -5.37
CA SER A 254 -14.58 -30.58 -5.76
C SER A 254 -15.23 -30.24 -7.09
N PHE A 255 -15.51 -28.96 -7.35
CA PHE A 255 -16.07 -28.47 -8.61
C PHE A 255 -15.07 -28.59 -9.77
N ILE A 256 -13.78 -28.31 -9.53
CA ILE A 256 -12.71 -28.57 -10.50
C ILE A 256 -12.57 -30.06 -10.81
N ASN A 257 -12.67 -30.93 -9.81
CA ASN A 257 -12.68 -32.38 -10.02
C ASN A 257 -13.96 -32.86 -10.72
N PHE A 258 -15.11 -32.23 -10.47
CA PHE A 258 -16.38 -32.54 -11.13
C PHE A 258 -16.37 -32.15 -12.62
N LEU A 259 -15.83 -30.97 -12.97
CA LEU A 259 -15.55 -30.61 -14.37
C LEU A 259 -14.56 -31.57 -15.05
N GLY A 260 -13.62 -32.16 -14.27
CA GLY A 260 -12.68 -33.16 -14.76
C GLY A 260 -13.31 -34.52 -15.07
N VAL A 261 -14.41 -34.88 -14.40
CA VAL A 261 -15.05 -36.22 -14.52
C VAL A 261 -16.17 -36.25 -15.56
N GLN A 262 -16.81 -35.11 -15.86
CA GLN A 262 -17.91 -35.04 -16.84
C GLN A 262 -17.47 -34.76 -18.28
N CYS A 263 -16.17 -34.86 -18.57
CA CYS A 263 -15.61 -34.77 -19.92
C CYS A 263 -15.02 -36.11 -20.39
N CYS A 264 -15.71 -37.22 -20.11
CA CYS A 264 -15.26 -38.58 -20.42
C CYS A 264 -15.94 -39.21 -21.64
N SER A 265 -16.42 -38.41 -22.62
CA SER A 265 -16.82 -38.91 -23.94
C SER A 265 -16.25 -38.13 -25.14
N CYS A 266 -15.14 -37.39 -24.97
CA CYS A 266 -14.44 -36.74 -26.08
C CYS A 266 -12.92 -36.93 -25.96
N CYS A 267 -12.44 -38.13 -26.29
CA CYS A 267 -11.01 -38.49 -26.35
C CYS A 267 -10.25 -37.85 -27.53
N LEU A 268 -10.58 -36.63 -27.98
CA LEU A 268 -9.95 -35.96 -29.14
C LEU A 268 -9.36 -34.58 -28.87
N ILE A 269 -9.39 -34.06 -27.63
CA ILE A 269 -8.73 -32.77 -27.29
C ILE A 269 -7.59 -33.02 -26.29
N THR A 270 -6.62 -33.82 -26.69
CA THR A 270 -5.33 -33.91 -26.00
C THR A 270 -4.23 -33.36 -26.90
N ARG A 271 -3.52 -32.35 -26.36
CA ARG A 271 -2.31 -31.68 -26.90
C ARG A 271 -2.47 -30.46 -27.80
N SER A 272 -3.43 -29.57 -27.53
CA SER A 272 -3.25 -28.19 -28.01
C SER A 272 -2.35 -27.42 -27.03
N THR A 273 -1.21 -26.91 -27.52
CA THR A 273 -0.30 -26.02 -26.77
C THR A 273 -1.05 -24.83 -26.15
N PHE A 274 -2.18 -24.44 -26.76
CA PHE A 274 -3.19 -23.51 -26.25
C PHE A 274 -3.52 -23.73 -24.76
N TRP A 275 -3.97 -24.94 -24.43
CA TRP A 275 -4.49 -25.27 -23.10
C TRP A 275 -3.38 -25.38 -22.05
N GLN A 276 -2.18 -25.78 -22.49
CA GLN A 276 -1.00 -25.80 -21.64
C GLN A 276 -0.58 -24.38 -21.26
N HIS A 277 -0.56 -23.45 -22.24
CA HIS A 277 -0.30 -22.03 -21.98
C HIS A 277 -1.38 -21.40 -21.11
N PHE A 278 -2.65 -21.69 -21.37
CA PHE A 278 -3.78 -21.22 -20.55
C PHE A 278 -3.67 -21.70 -19.10
N LYS A 279 -3.44 -23.00 -18.88
CA LYS A 279 -3.26 -23.56 -17.53
C LYS A 279 -2.07 -22.94 -16.82
N ALA A 280 -0.94 -22.75 -17.51
CA ALA A 280 0.25 -22.13 -16.94
C ALA A 280 -0.01 -20.67 -16.54
N LEU A 281 -0.74 -19.89 -17.35
CA LEU A 281 -1.13 -18.51 -17.02
C LEU A 281 -2.06 -18.45 -15.82
N PHE A 282 -3.03 -19.36 -15.73
CA PHE A 282 -3.93 -19.45 -14.58
C PHE A 282 -3.18 -19.79 -13.29
N ILE A 283 -2.26 -20.77 -13.33
CA ILE A 283 -1.40 -21.13 -12.21
C ILE A 283 -0.50 -19.96 -11.80
N LYS A 284 0.12 -19.26 -12.76
CA LYS A 284 0.91 -18.04 -12.49
C LYS A 284 0.06 -17.00 -11.74
N ARG A 285 -1.17 -16.77 -12.19
CA ARG A 285 -2.08 -15.79 -11.58
C ARG A 285 -2.49 -16.21 -10.16
N ALA A 286 -2.79 -17.50 -9.95
CA ALA A 286 -3.10 -18.05 -8.62
C ALA A 286 -1.91 -17.96 -7.66
N ILE A 287 -0.69 -18.24 -8.11
CA ILE A 287 0.53 -18.09 -7.31
C ILE A 287 0.80 -16.63 -6.99
N SER A 288 0.62 -15.73 -7.96
CA SER A 288 0.78 -14.28 -7.76
C SER A 288 -0.25 -13.76 -6.76
N ALA A 289 -1.52 -14.18 -6.87
CA ALA A 289 -2.57 -13.83 -5.95
C ALA A 289 -2.23 -14.34 -4.53
N ARG A 290 -1.84 -15.62 -4.40
CA ARG A 290 -1.43 -16.20 -3.11
C ARG A 290 -0.24 -15.49 -2.46
N ARG A 291 0.72 -15.00 -3.25
CA ARG A 291 1.87 -14.25 -2.74
C ARG A 291 1.51 -12.82 -2.34
N ASP A 292 0.57 -12.19 -3.03
CA ASP A 292 0.15 -10.82 -2.77
C ASP A 292 -1.02 -10.75 -1.77
N HIS A 293 -0.74 -11.19 -0.54
CA HIS A 293 -1.72 -11.17 0.55
C HIS A 293 -2.27 -9.77 0.83
N LYS A 294 -1.48 -8.72 0.63
CA LYS A 294 -1.94 -7.34 0.86
C LYS A 294 -3.04 -6.97 -0.12
N THR A 295 -2.82 -7.18 -1.42
CA THR A 295 -3.81 -6.83 -2.45
C THR A 295 -5.10 -7.63 -2.31
N ILE A 296 -5.04 -8.93 -1.98
CA ILE A 296 -6.25 -9.74 -1.73
C ILE A 296 -7.02 -9.23 -0.51
N VAL A 297 -6.32 -8.95 0.60
CA VAL A 297 -6.94 -8.45 1.83
C VAL A 297 -7.61 -7.12 1.55
N PHE A 298 -6.96 -6.18 0.86
CA PHE A 298 -7.57 -4.90 0.51
C PHE A 298 -8.72 -5.03 -0.50
N GLN A 299 -8.62 -5.91 -1.50
CA GLN A 299 -9.67 -6.11 -2.49
C GLN A 299 -10.95 -6.74 -1.90
N LEU A 300 -10.82 -7.64 -0.92
CA LEU A 300 -11.97 -8.36 -0.36
C LEU A 300 -12.49 -7.70 0.92
N MET A 301 -11.60 -7.22 1.80
CA MET A 301 -12.00 -6.57 3.05
C MET A 301 -12.61 -5.19 2.85
N ILE A 302 -12.14 -4.39 1.88
CA ILE A 302 -12.69 -3.03 1.70
C ILE A 302 -14.16 -3.07 1.25
N PRO A 303 -14.54 -3.80 0.18
CA PRO A 303 -15.94 -3.88 -0.24
C PRO A 303 -16.85 -4.48 0.83
N THR A 304 -16.39 -5.54 1.52
CA THR A 304 -17.19 -6.17 2.58
C THR A 304 -17.36 -5.26 3.79
N LEU A 305 -16.34 -4.49 4.16
CA LEU A 305 -16.42 -3.47 5.20
C LEU A 305 -17.39 -2.36 4.81
N PHE A 306 -17.30 -1.83 3.59
CA PHE A 306 -18.21 -0.79 3.10
C PHE A 306 -19.66 -1.27 3.05
N LEU A 307 -19.88 -2.50 2.60
CA LEU A 307 -21.21 -3.12 2.57
C LEU A 307 -21.74 -3.31 3.98
N PHE A 308 -20.92 -3.81 4.91
CA PHE A 308 -21.29 -3.96 6.32
C PHE A 308 -21.65 -2.62 6.96
N VAL A 309 -20.79 -1.61 6.82
CA VAL A 309 -21.02 -0.26 7.37
C VAL A 309 -22.25 0.38 6.74
N GLY A 310 -22.45 0.23 5.44
CA GLY A 310 -23.61 0.78 4.76
C GLY A 310 -24.92 0.10 5.17
N LEU A 311 -24.96 -1.23 5.28
CA LEU A 311 -26.13 -1.94 5.81
C LEU A 311 -26.39 -1.61 7.27
N LEU A 312 -25.34 -1.43 8.07
CA LEU A 312 -25.46 -0.98 9.45
C LEU A 312 -26.08 0.43 9.51
N PHE A 313 -25.66 1.33 8.63
CA PHE A 313 -26.23 2.68 8.53
C PHE A 313 -27.72 2.66 8.17
N LEU A 314 -28.13 1.79 7.24
CA LEU A 314 -29.55 1.60 6.89
C LEU A 314 -30.37 1.09 8.09
N LYS A 315 -29.80 0.19 8.90
CA LYS A 315 -30.46 -0.28 10.13
C LYS A 315 -30.50 0.76 11.25
N LEU A 316 -29.47 1.59 11.37
CA LEU A 316 -29.38 2.63 12.40
C LEU A 316 -30.27 3.84 12.10
N LYS A 317 -30.66 4.04 10.83
CA LYS A 317 -31.60 5.08 10.44
C LYS A 317 -32.88 4.89 11.26
N PRO A 318 -33.23 5.84 12.15
CA PRO A 318 -34.43 5.70 12.96
C PRO A 318 -35.61 5.72 12.01
N HIS A 319 -36.33 4.59 11.93
CA HIS A 319 -37.60 4.52 11.21
C HIS A 319 -38.64 5.03 12.19
N PRO A 320 -39.18 6.24 11.99
CA PRO A 320 -40.17 6.76 12.91
C PRO A 320 -41.48 6.08 12.54
N ASP A 321 -41.71 4.89 13.09
CA ASP A 321 -43.04 4.60 13.58
C ASP A 321 -43.29 5.68 14.62
N GLN A 322 -44.00 6.74 14.23
CA GLN A 322 -44.19 7.89 15.09
C GLN A 322 -45.03 7.42 16.29
N GLN A 323 -44.36 7.15 17.39
CA GLN A 323 -45.02 6.69 18.60
C GLN A 323 -45.88 7.80 19.16
N SER A 324 -46.96 7.41 19.84
CA SER A 324 -47.83 8.36 20.51
C SER A 324 -47.06 9.10 21.60
N LEU A 325 -47.00 10.42 21.52
CA LEU A 325 -46.36 11.23 22.53
C LEU A 325 -47.40 11.78 23.50
N THR A 326 -47.26 11.46 24.79
CA THR A 326 -48.03 12.13 25.84
C THR A 326 -47.46 13.51 26.09
N LEU A 327 -48.28 14.55 25.94
CA LEU A 327 -47.85 15.93 26.14
C LEU A 327 -47.81 16.22 27.64
N SER A 328 -46.62 16.01 28.22
CA SER A 328 -46.32 16.27 29.61
C SER A 328 -44.97 16.98 29.73
N THR A 329 -44.86 17.84 30.72
CA THR A 329 -43.62 18.56 31.05
C THR A 329 -42.56 17.66 31.69
N THR A 330 -42.88 16.40 32.01
CA THR A 330 -41.95 15.43 32.61
C THR A 330 -40.67 15.21 31.79
N HIS A 331 -40.74 15.40 30.47
CA HIS A 331 -39.59 15.25 29.57
C HIS A 331 -38.77 16.53 29.43
N PHE A 332 -39.23 17.65 30.00
CA PHE A 332 -38.51 18.92 29.99
C PHE A 332 -37.51 18.94 31.15
N ASN A 333 -36.25 19.25 30.83
CA ASN A 333 -35.13 19.25 31.78
C ASN A 333 -35.01 17.96 32.61
N PRO A 334 -34.81 16.79 31.97
CA PRO A 334 -34.85 15.48 32.65
C PRO A 334 -33.79 15.31 33.76
N LEU A 335 -32.75 16.15 33.76
CA LEU A 335 -31.67 16.13 34.75
C LEU A 335 -32.00 16.91 36.02
N LEU A 336 -33.11 17.68 36.05
CA LEU A 336 -33.55 18.42 37.24
C LEU A 336 -34.55 17.56 38.02
N SER A 337 -34.08 16.87 39.06
CA SER A 337 -34.92 16.13 39.99
C SER A 337 -35.36 17.03 41.15
N GLY A 338 -36.67 17.09 41.47
CA GLY A 338 -37.12 17.81 42.68
C GLY A 338 -38.57 18.26 42.80
N GLY A 339 -39.47 18.05 41.84
CA GLY A 339 -40.83 18.60 41.99
C GLY A 339 -41.87 18.20 40.95
N GLY A 340 -41.94 16.92 40.57
CA GLY A 340 -42.99 16.44 39.65
C GLY A 340 -42.66 16.52 38.16
N GLY A 341 -41.38 16.68 37.80
CA GLY A 341 -40.90 16.85 36.42
C GLY A 341 -41.15 18.26 35.89
N GLY A 342 -40.35 18.71 34.92
CA GLY A 342 -40.47 20.05 34.32
C GLY A 342 -39.35 21.02 34.67
N GLY A 343 -39.45 22.23 34.12
CA GLY A 343 -38.51 23.33 34.33
C GLY A 343 -39.16 24.54 35.02
N PRO A 344 -38.41 25.65 35.17
CA PRO A 344 -38.98 26.90 35.66
C PRO A 344 -40.04 27.41 34.67
N ILE A 345 -41.20 27.79 35.20
CA ILE A 345 -42.31 28.35 34.44
C ILE A 345 -42.50 29.81 34.89
N PRO A 346 -41.99 30.80 34.13
CA PRO A 346 -42.25 32.20 34.41
C PRO A 346 -43.75 32.49 34.40
N PHE A 347 -44.24 33.02 35.51
CA PHE A 347 -45.66 33.27 35.71
C PHE A 347 -45.85 34.67 36.30
N ASN A 348 -46.72 35.46 35.68
CA ASN A 348 -47.13 36.74 36.23
C ASN A 348 -48.17 36.54 37.34
N LEU A 349 -47.75 36.72 38.60
CA LEU A 349 -48.59 36.55 39.79
C LEU A 349 -49.17 37.88 40.31
N SER A 350 -49.23 38.93 39.49
CA SER A 350 -49.77 40.23 39.90
C SER A 350 -51.26 40.19 40.25
N LEU A 351 -52.02 39.25 39.69
CA LEU A 351 -53.47 39.10 39.92
C LEU A 351 -53.76 38.01 40.97
N PRO A 352 -54.79 38.18 41.83
CA PRO A 352 -55.11 37.20 42.87
C PRO A 352 -55.59 35.86 42.28
N ILE A 353 -56.27 35.89 41.13
CA ILE A 353 -56.70 34.68 40.43
C ILE A 353 -55.51 33.90 39.86
N ALA A 354 -54.49 34.60 39.37
CA ALA A 354 -53.25 34.01 38.87
C ALA A 354 -52.52 33.23 39.97
N GLU A 355 -52.49 33.77 41.20
CA GLU A 355 -51.89 33.07 42.34
C GLU A 355 -52.65 31.78 42.70
N LYS A 356 -53.99 31.81 42.69
CA LYS A 356 -54.82 30.62 42.93
C LYS A 356 -54.64 29.54 41.85
N VAL A 357 -54.53 29.94 40.59
CA VAL A 357 -54.26 29.00 39.49
C VAL A 357 -52.85 28.42 39.60
N ALA A 358 -51.85 29.26 39.89
CA ALA A 358 -50.45 28.86 40.00
C ALA A 358 -50.21 27.81 41.09
N GLN A 359 -50.94 27.87 42.21
CA GLN A 359 -50.87 26.86 43.29
C GLN A 359 -51.35 25.46 42.84
N ASN A 360 -52.23 25.40 41.82
CA ASN A 360 -52.79 24.16 41.29
C ASN A 360 -52.03 23.61 40.08
N VAL A 361 -50.94 24.26 39.66
CA VAL A 361 -50.07 23.79 38.57
C VAL A 361 -49.23 22.60 39.05
N MET A 362 -49.20 21.53 38.25
CA MET A 362 -48.35 20.35 38.47
C MET A 362 -47.52 20.10 37.22
N GLY A 363 -46.26 19.67 37.39
CA GLY A 363 -45.33 19.41 36.29
C GLY A 363 -44.36 20.56 36.00
N GLY A 364 -43.98 21.31 37.01
CA GLY A 364 -42.96 22.37 36.94
C GLY A 364 -43.08 23.26 38.17
N TRP A 365 -42.10 24.14 38.39
CA TRP A 365 -42.19 25.13 39.46
C TRP A 365 -42.43 26.52 38.90
N ILE A 366 -43.29 27.25 39.58
CA ILE A 366 -43.65 28.62 39.23
C ILE A 366 -42.48 29.54 39.55
N GLN A 367 -41.93 30.16 38.51
CA GLN A 367 -40.95 31.23 38.64
C GLN A 367 -41.70 32.56 38.64
N ARG A 368 -41.71 33.25 39.78
CA ARG A 368 -42.37 34.56 39.89
C ARG A 368 -41.73 35.55 38.93
N PHE A 369 -42.57 36.21 38.12
CA PHE A 369 -42.17 37.31 37.26
C PHE A 369 -41.48 38.43 38.06
N LYS A 370 -40.39 38.98 37.50
CA LYS A 370 -39.68 40.15 38.02
C LYS A 370 -39.58 41.18 36.91
N SER A 371 -39.87 42.44 37.22
CA SER A 371 -39.68 43.54 36.27
C SER A 371 -38.20 43.62 35.86
N SER A 372 -37.94 43.61 34.57
CA SER A 372 -36.58 43.73 34.02
C SER A 372 -36.18 45.19 33.80
N SER A 373 -34.88 45.48 33.83
CA SER A 373 -34.34 46.78 33.40
C SER A 373 -34.16 46.88 31.88
N TYR A 374 -34.27 45.76 31.17
CA TYR A 374 -34.18 45.70 29.72
C TYR A 374 -35.46 46.29 29.10
N ARG A 375 -35.29 47.14 28.09
CA ARG A 375 -36.38 47.66 27.28
C ARG A 375 -36.12 47.40 25.81
N PHE A 376 -37.17 47.10 25.05
CA PHE A 376 -37.03 46.98 23.60
C PHE A 376 -36.59 48.32 22.97
N PRO A 377 -35.84 48.27 21.85
CA PRO A 377 -35.67 49.43 20.98
C PRO A 377 -37.06 50.00 20.60
N ASP A 378 -37.22 51.33 20.68
CA ASP A 378 -38.51 52.03 20.46
C ASP A 378 -39.67 51.58 21.38
N SER A 379 -39.42 51.56 22.70
CA SER A 379 -40.39 51.07 23.70
C SER A 379 -41.79 51.70 23.64
N GLU A 380 -41.92 52.96 23.21
CA GLU A 380 -43.22 53.64 23.07
C GLU A 380 -44.06 53.05 21.95
N LYS A 381 -43.42 52.72 20.81
CA LYS A 381 -44.08 52.07 19.68
C LYS A 381 -44.45 50.63 20.02
N ALA A 382 -43.52 49.89 20.63
CA ALA A 382 -43.79 48.51 21.06
C ALA A 382 -44.95 48.44 22.08
N LEU A 383 -45.07 49.43 22.96
CA LEU A 383 -46.20 49.55 23.88
C LEU A 383 -47.51 49.87 23.13
N ALA A 384 -47.49 50.81 22.19
CA ALA A 384 -48.67 51.13 21.38
C ALA A 384 -49.16 49.92 20.59
N ASP A 385 -48.26 49.20 19.93
CA ASP A 385 -48.57 47.98 19.17
C ASP A 385 -49.12 46.87 20.09
N ALA A 386 -48.53 46.70 21.28
CA ALA A 386 -49.00 45.70 22.25
C ALA A 386 -50.40 46.02 22.81
N VAL A 387 -50.70 47.31 23.05
CA VAL A 387 -52.01 47.77 23.50
C VAL A 387 -53.05 47.65 22.39
N GLU A 388 -52.67 47.91 21.14
CA GLU A 388 -53.55 47.72 19.97
C GLU A 388 -53.96 46.25 19.81
N VAL A 389 -53.02 45.32 19.95
CA VAL A 389 -53.25 43.89 19.69
C VAL A 389 -53.90 43.17 20.88
N ALA A 390 -53.46 43.43 22.10
CA ALA A 390 -53.88 42.68 23.29
C ALA A 390 -54.70 43.50 24.30
N GLY A 391 -54.98 44.76 24.00
CA GLY A 391 -55.74 45.66 24.88
C GLY A 391 -54.88 46.33 25.97
N PRO A 392 -55.49 47.26 26.72
CA PRO A 392 -54.76 48.16 27.64
C PRO A 392 -54.24 47.47 28.91
N THR A 393 -54.77 46.30 29.27
CA THR A 393 -54.40 45.54 30.47
C THR A 393 -53.37 44.45 30.17
N LEU A 394 -53.67 43.58 29.20
CA LEU A 394 -52.84 42.43 28.85
C LEU A 394 -51.62 42.82 27.99
N GLY A 395 -51.75 43.83 27.12
CA GLY A 395 -50.65 44.30 26.26
C GLY A 395 -49.38 44.69 27.02
N PRO A 396 -49.44 45.61 27.99
CA PRO A 396 -48.29 45.97 28.82
C PRO A 396 -47.72 44.79 29.62
N ALA A 397 -48.59 43.88 30.11
CA ALA A 397 -48.17 42.69 30.84
C ALA A 397 -47.40 41.70 29.95
N LEU A 398 -47.83 41.51 28.69
CA LEU A 398 -47.12 40.68 27.71
C LEU A 398 -45.80 41.28 27.28
N LEU A 399 -45.76 42.61 27.07
CA LEU A 399 -44.52 43.31 26.71
C LEU A 399 -43.49 43.18 27.83
N SER A 400 -43.88 43.45 29.08
CA SER A 400 -42.99 43.35 30.25
C SER A 400 -42.53 41.91 30.51
N MET A 401 -43.39 40.90 30.30
CA MET A 401 -43.00 39.49 30.35
C MET A 401 -41.99 39.17 29.25
N SER A 402 -42.19 39.69 28.03
CA SER A 402 -41.27 39.48 26.91
C SER A 402 -39.90 40.09 27.19
N GLU A 403 -39.84 41.30 27.74
CA GLU A 403 -38.59 41.95 28.18
C GLU A 403 -37.86 41.12 29.24
N TYR A 404 -38.60 40.62 30.24
CA TYR A 404 -38.03 39.73 31.28
C TYR A 404 -37.49 38.43 30.71
N LEU A 405 -38.21 37.78 29.78
CA LEU A 405 -37.75 36.55 29.15
C LEU A 405 -36.49 36.76 28.33
N MET A 406 -36.36 37.92 27.68
CA MET A 406 -35.15 38.30 26.93
C MET A 406 -33.97 38.63 27.85
N SER A 407 -34.20 39.42 28.90
CA SER A 407 -33.14 39.81 29.84
C SER A 407 -32.59 38.62 30.62
N SER A 408 -33.48 37.74 31.05
CA SER A 408 -33.15 36.58 31.90
C SER A 408 -32.85 35.30 31.11
N PHE A 409 -32.74 35.39 29.78
CA PHE A 409 -32.47 34.25 28.90
C PHE A 409 -31.16 33.54 29.26
N ASN A 410 -30.12 34.30 29.61
CA ASN A 410 -28.78 33.79 29.92
C ASN A 410 -28.48 33.73 31.44
N GLU A 411 -29.41 34.17 32.28
CA GLU A 411 -29.20 34.24 33.74
C GLU A 411 -29.47 32.91 34.45
N SER A 412 -30.27 32.01 33.85
CA SER A 412 -30.60 30.72 34.43
C SER A 412 -29.94 29.56 33.69
N TYR A 413 -29.22 28.70 34.42
CA TYR A 413 -28.73 27.40 33.93
C TYR A 413 -29.85 26.43 33.48
N GLN A 414 -31.11 26.77 33.73
CA GLN A 414 -32.28 25.93 33.49
C GLN A 414 -33.05 26.41 32.26
N SER A 415 -33.32 25.51 31.32
CA SER A 415 -34.07 25.84 30.10
C SER A 415 -35.54 26.13 30.41
N ARG A 416 -36.03 27.27 29.92
CA ARG A 416 -37.45 27.66 29.97
C ARG A 416 -38.10 27.33 28.64
N TYR A 417 -39.14 26.50 28.69
CA TYR A 417 -39.88 26.08 27.49
C TYR A 417 -41.21 26.80 27.30
N GLY A 418 -41.68 27.52 28.33
CA GLY A 418 -42.89 28.31 28.27
C GLY A 418 -43.04 29.22 29.47
N ALA A 419 -43.81 30.29 29.28
CA ALA A 419 -44.19 31.29 30.26
C ALA A 419 -45.68 31.61 30.12
N ILE A 420 -46.30 32.04 31.22
CA ILE A 420 -47.74 32.25 31.29
C ILE A 420 -48.03 33.65 31.81
N VAL A 421 -48.95 34.32 31.12
CA VAL A 421 -49.56 35.58 31.54
C VAL A 421 -51.07 35.35 31.58
N MET A 422 -51.71 35.63 32.71
CA MET A 422 -53.16 35.54 32.87
C MET A 422 -53.81 36.91 32.76
N ASP A 423 -55.03 36.93 32.24
CA ASP A 423 -55.91 38.10 32.25
C ASP A 423 -56.73 38.13 33.54
N ASP A 424 -57.38 39.26 33.82
CA ASP A 424 -58.31 39.37 34.93
C ASP A 424 -59.57 38.53 34.70
N GLN A 425 -60.23 38.14 35.78
CA GLN A 425 -61.47 37.38 35.69
C GLN A 425 -62.57 38.28 35.12
N SER A 426 -63.20 37.84 34.02
CA SER A 426 -64.33 38.56 33.46
C SER A 426 -65.54 38.50 34.41
N ASN A 427 -66.47 39.43 34.26
CA ASN A 427 -67.71 39.46 35.05
C ASN A 427 -68.56 38.18 34.90
N ASP A 428 -68.39 37.46 33.79
CA ASP A 428 -69.07 36.19 33.50
C ASP A 428 -68.36 34.97 34.12
N GLY A 429 -67.26 35.20 34.84
CA GLY A 429 -66.45 34.17 35.47
C GLY A 429 -65.46 33.47 34.54
N SER A 430 -65.34 33.92 33.28
CA SER A 430 -64.37 33.36 32.33
C SER A 430 -62.94 33.82 32.63
N LEU A 431 -61.98 32.94 32.36
CA LEU A 431 -60.55 33.18 32.60
C LEU A 431 -59.78 33.15 31.29
N GLY A 432 -59.12 34.25 30.96
CA GLY A 432 -58.17 34.34 29.85
C GLY A 432 -56.74 34.04 30.29
N TYR A 433 -55.98 33.33 29.48
CA TYR A 433 -54.54 33.20 29.66
C TYR A 433 -53.81 33.14 28.31
N THR A 434 -52.57 33.62 28.30
CA THR A 434 -51.67 33.61 27.15
C THR A 434 -50.43 32.79 27.50
N VAL A 435 -50.09 31.86 26.61
CA VAL A 435 -48.89 31.02 26.71
C VAL A 435 -47.83 31.53 25.75
N LEU A 436 -46.72 32.02 26.31
CA LEU A 436 -45.51 32.35 25.57
C LEU A 436 -44.64 31.11 25.55
N HIS A 437 -44.57 30.39 24.43
CA HIS A 437 -43.83 29.13 24.34
C HIS A 437 -42.50 29.31 23.60
N ASN A 438 -41.53 28.47 23.93
CA ASN A 438 -40.26 28.42 23.24
C ASN A 438 -40.33 27.45 22.05
N CYS A 439 -40.14 27.97 20.83
CA CYS A 439 -40.17 27.20 19.59
C CYS A 439 -39.01 26.19 19.44
N SER A 440 -37.96 26.24 20.28
CA SER A 440 -36.92 25.21 20.31
C SER A 440 -37.45 23.82 20.66
N CYS A 441 -38.58 23.74 21.39
CA CYS A 441 -39.28 22.49 21.64
C CYS A 441 -40.57 22.42 20.82
N GLN A 442 -40.63 21.46 19.88
CA GLN A 442 -41.76 21.30 18.94
C GLN A 442 -43.12 21.06 19.63
N HIS A 443 -43.12 20.59 20.88
CA HIS A 443 -44.34 20.25 21.62
C HIS A 443 -44.61 21.17 22.81
N ALA A 444 -43.86 22.27 22.97
CA ALA A 444 -44.01 23.18 24.10
C ALA A 444 -45.41 23.79 24.16
N ALA A 445 -45.88 24.44 23.09
CA ALA A 445 -47.19 25.11 23.04
C ALA A 445 -48.36 24.23 23.55
N PRO A 446 -48.65 23.06 22.95
CA PRO A 446 -49.78 22.25 23.38
C PRO A 446 -49.56 21.62 24.77
N THR A 447 -48.31 21.42 25.20
CA THR A 447 -47.99 20.94 26.56
C THR A 447 -48.34 21.97 27.63
N PHE A 448 -47.95 23.23 27.43
CA PHE A 448 -48.26 24.31 28.39
C PHE A 448 -49.73 24.68 28.40
N ILE A 449 -50.43 24.61 27.25
CA ILE A 449 -51.89 24.75 27.19
C ILE A 449 -52.57 23.63 28.00
N ASN A 450 -52.16 22.37 27.83
CA ASN A 450 -52.73 21.26 28.62
C ASN A 450 -52.44 21.41 30.13
N LEU A 451 -51.25 21.86 30.48
CA LEU A 451 -50.85 22.13 31.86
C LEU A 451 -51.73 23.20 32.50
N MET A 452 -51.99 24.31 31.79
CA MET A 452 -52.86 25.39 32.27
C MET A 452 -54.32 24.97 32.37
N ASN A 453 -54.86 24.30 31.36
CA ASN A 453 -56.24 23.78 31.41
C ASN A 453 -56.42 22.77 32.55
N SER A 454 -55.43 21.93 32.82
CA SER A 454 -55.45 21.01 33.96
C SER A 454 -55.42 21.76 35.31
N ALA A 455 -54.63 22.83 35.42
CA ALA A 455 -54.58 23.65 36.64
C ALA A 455 -55.90 24.39 36.90
N ILE A 456 -56.49 24.96 35.85
CA ILE A 456 -57.80 25.63 35.91
C ILE A 456 -58.91 24.62 36.26
N LEU A 457 -58.86 23.40 35.69
CA LEU A 457 -59.80 22.34 36.02
C LEU A 457 -59.75 22.00 37.52
N ARG A 458 -58.55 21.80 38.08
CA ARG A 458 -58.39 21.53 39.52
C ARG A 458 -58.90 22.67 40.39
N LEU A 459 -58.67 23.92 39.97
CA LEU A 459 -59.19 25.09 40.68
C LEU A 459 -60.74 25.11 40.65
N ALA A 460 -61.34 24.79 39.50
CA ALA A 460 -62.80 24.78 39.32
C ALA A 460 -63.49 23.63 40.07
N THR A 461 -62.89 22.43 40.10
CA THR A 461 -63.47 21.25 40.75
C THR A 461 -63.11 21.12 42.23
N GLN A 462 -62.14 21.90 42.72
CA GLN A 462 -61.53 21.76 44.06
C GLN A 462 -60.94 20.37 44.34
N ASP A 463 -60.70 19.58 43.28
CA ASP A 463 -60.09 18.25 43.37
C ASP A 463 -58.70 18.27 42.73
N THR A 464 -57.68 18.08 43.55
CA THR A 464 -56.27 18.10 43.12
C THR A 464 -55.89 16.92 42.22
N ASN A 465 -56.68 15.85 42.22
CA ASN A 465 -56.39 14.63 41.46
C ASN A 465 -56.91 14.66 40.03
N MET A 466 -57.79 15.61 39.69
CA MET A 466 -58.31 15.76 38.34
C MET A 466 -57.24 16.30 37.39
N THR A 467 -56.98 15.59 36.29
CA THR A 467 -55.95 15.96 35.30
C THR A 467 -56.43 15.70 33.88
N ILE A 468 -56.06 16.58 32.94
CA ILE A 468 -56.35 16.38 31.52
C ILE A 468 -55.11 15.75 30.88
N ARG A 469 -55.29 14.60 30.22
CA ARG A 469 -54.21 13.92 29.51
C ARG A 469 -54.36 14.06 28.01
N THR A 470 -53.61 14.98 27.43
CA THR A 470 -53.51 15.13 25.97
C THR A 470 -52.39 14.27 25.39
N ARG A 471 -52.65 13.61 24.26
CA ARG A 471 -51.65 12.84 23.52
C ARG A 471 -51.64 13.27 22.06
N ASN A 472 -50.45 13.48 21.51
CA ASN A 472 -50.28 13.58 20.07
C ASN A 472 -50.05 12.17 19.51
N HIS A 473 -51.06 11.62 18.85
CA HIS A 473 -50.99 10.31 18.21
C HIS A 473 -51.10 10.49 16.70
N PRO A 474 -49.99 10.37 15.95
CA PRO A 474 -50.03 10.52 14.51
C PRO A 474 -50.90 9.46 13.84
N LEU A 475 -51.53 9.84 12.73
CA LEU A 475 -52.32 8.91 11.93
C LEU A 475 -51.41 7.88 11.26
N PRO A 476 -51.93 6.68 10.96
CA PRO A 476 -51.18 5.68 10.21
C PRO A 476 -50.73 6.24 8.86
N THR A 477 -49.48 5.95 8.50
CA THR A 477 -48.89 6.40 7.23
C THR A 477 -49.65 5.82 6.04
N THR A 478 -49.86 6.63 5.00
CA THR A 478 -50.49 6.17 3.76
C THR A 478 -49.55 5.24 2.97
N GLN A 479 -50.13 4.46 2.04
CA GLN A 479 -49.33 3.60 1.16
C GLN A 479 -48.33 4.39 0.31
N SER A 480 -48.71 5.57 -0.19
CA SER A 480 -47.81 6.45 -0.96
C SER A 480 -46.61 6.93 -0.14
N GLN A 481 -46.82 7.29 1.14
CA GLN A 481 -45.74 7.69 2.04
C GLN A 481 -44.80 6.52 2.37
N ARG A 482 -45.31 5.29 2.51
CA ARG A 482 -44.47 4.11 2.71
C ARG A 482 -43.63 3.80 1.48
N LEU A 483 -44.21 3.85 0.28
CA LEU A 483 -43.50 3.62 -0.98
C LEU A 483 -42.36 4.64 -1.16
N GLN A 484 -42.63 5.93 -0.99
CA GLN A 484 -41.58 6.96 -1.08
C GLN A 484 -40.43 6.73 -0.10
N ARG A 485 -40.70 6.24 1.12
CA ARG A 485 -39.65 5.89 2.09
C ARG A 485 -38.86 4.67 1.64
N HIS A 486 -39.53 3.60 1.22
CA HIS A 486 -38.89 2.40 0.70
C HIS A 486 -38.02 2.71 -0.53
N ASP A 487 -38.46 3.60 -1.41
CA ASP A 487 -37.70 4.03 -2.59
C ASP A 487 -36.40 4.76 -2.19
N LEU A 488 -36.46 5.64 -1.19
CA LEU A 488 -35.27 6.32 -0.67
C LEU A 488 -34.28 5.34 -0.02
N ASP A 489 -34.78 4.37 0.75
CA ASP A 489 -33.94 3.35 1.38
C ASP A 489 -33.32 2.43 0.33
N ALA A 490 -34.09 1.99 -0.66
CA ALA A 490 -33.60 1.19 -1.78
C ALA A 490 -32.55 1.94 -2.61
N PHE A 491 -32.78 3.22 -2.89
CA PHE A 491 -31.80 4.07 -3.57
C PHE A 491 -30.49 4.17 -2.78
N SER A 492 -30.57 4.43 -1.47
CA SER A 492 -29.37 4.50 -0.63
C SER A 492 -28.62 3.17 -0.53
N ALA A 493 -29.34 2.04 -0.46
CA ALA A 493 -28.75 0.71 -0.53
C ALA A 493 -28.04 0.45 -1.86
N ALA A 494 -28.67 0.81 -2.99
CA ALA A 494 -28.09 0.66 -4.32
C ALA A 494 -26.79 1.48 -4.47
N VAL A 495 -26.73 2.71 -3.93
CA VAL A 495 -25.51 3.52 -3.93
C VAL A 495 -24.39 2.87 -3.11
N ILE A 496 -24.70 2.38 -1.91
CA ILE A 496 -23.73 1.67 -1.05
C ILE A 496 -23.15 0.45 -1.76
N VAL A 497 -24.02 -0.37 -2.36
CA VAL A 497 -23.63 -1.58 -3.09
C VAL A 497 -22.74 -1.21 -4.29
N ASN A 498 -23.15 -0.23 -5.10
CA ASN A 498 -22.35 0.22 -6.24
C ASN A 498 -20.95 0.71 -5.85
N ILE A 499 -20.85 1.47 -4.76
CA ILE A 499 -19.54 1.91 -4.25
C ILE A 499 -18.69 0.71 -3.86
N ALA A 500 -19.22 -0.26 -3.13
CA ALA A 500 -18.48 -1.46 -2.73
C ALA A 500 -17.97 -2.26 -3.94
N PHE A 501 -18.83 -2.48 -4.94
CA PHE A 501 -18.46 -3.25 -6.15
C PHE A 501 -17.50 -2.51 -7.08
N SER A 502 -17.48 -1.16 -7.05
CA SER A 502 -16.54 -0.36 -7.87
C SER A 502 -15.06 -0.63 -7.58
N PHE A 503 -14.74 -1.13 -6.39
CA PHE A 503 -13.37 -1.45 -5.99
C PHE A 503 -12.85 -2.77 -6.56
N ILE A 504 -13.73 -3.69 -7.00
CA ILE A 504 -13.33 -5.00 -7.50
C ILE A 504 -12.57 -4.87 -8.84
N PRO A 505 -13.08 -4.14 -9.86
CA PRO A 505 -12.34 -3.92 -11.11
C PRO A 505 -11.01 -3.19 -10.92
N ALA A 506 -10.95 -2.25 -9.96
CA ALA A 506 -9.74 -1.48 -9.68
C ALA A 506 -8.56 -2.38 -9.26
N SER A 507 -8.82 -3.44 -8.49
CA SER A 507 -7.78 -4.41 -8.12
C SER A 507 -7.18 -5.12 -9.34
N PHE A 508 -8.02 -5.56 -10.27
CA PHE A 508 -7.55 -6.24 -11.48
C PHE A 508 -6.70 -5.33 -12.37
N ALA A 509 -6.99 -4.02 -12.39
CA ALA A 509 -6.21 -3.05 -13.13
C ALA A 509 -4.76 -2.94 -12.61
N VAL A 510 -4.56 -3.00 -11.29
CA VAL A 510 -3.20 -2.92 -10.68
C VAL A 510 -2.33 -4.08 -11.13
N SER A 511 -2.86 -5.31 -11.16
CA SER A 511 -2.16 -6.49 -11.67
C SER A 511 -1.72 -6.31 -13.13
N ILE A 512 -2.57 -5.69 -13.96
CA ILE A 512 -2.27 -5.46 -15.39
C ILE A 512 -1.17 -4.41 -15.55
N VAL A 513 -1.22 -3.34 -14.76
CA VAL A 513 -0.18 -2.30 -14.76
C VAL A 513 1.17 -2.88 -14.35
N LYS A 514 1.20 -3.68 -13.28
CA LYS A 514 2.42 -4.36 -12.82
C LYS A 514 3.00 -5.32 -13.87
N GLU A 515 2.14 -6.04 -14.60
CA GLU A 515 2.59 -6.93 -15.67
C GLU A 515 3.17 -6.16 -16.88
N ARG A 516 2.70 -4.94 -17.13
CA ARG A 516 3.26 -4.02 -18.14
C ARG A 516 4.59 -3.42 -17.68
N GLU A 517 4.68 -3.00 -16.43
CA GLU A 517 5.89 -2.41 -15.83
C GLU A 517 7.07 -3.38 -15.87
N VAL A 518 6.85 -4.63 -15.45
CA VAL A 518 7.89 -5.68 -15.44
C VAL A 518 8.19 -6.20 -16.86
N LYS A 519 7.50 -5.69 -17.90
CA LYS A 519 7.58 -6.17 -19.30
C LYS A 519 7.26 -7.66 -19.46
N ALA A 520 6.68 -8.30 -18.45
CA ALA A 520 6.26 -9.70 -18.50
C ALA A 520 5.20 -9.92 -19.60
N LYS A 521 4.34 -8.92 -19.84
CA LYS A 521 3.39 -8.94 -20.97
C LYS A 521 4.11 -9.10 -22.32
N GLN A 522 5.21 -8.37 -22.51
CA GLN A 522 6.01 -8.40 -23.74
C GLN A 522 6.74 -9.73 -23.88
N GLN A 523 7.35 -10.22 -22.79
CA GLN A 523 8.02 -11.52 -22.79
C GLN A 523 7.06 -12.66 -23.18
N GLN A 524 5.87 -12.69 -22.58
CA GLN A 524 4.87 -13.70 -22.95
C GLN A 524 4.40 -13.60 -24.40
N LEU A 525 4.35 -12.39 -24.97
CA LEU A 525 3.96 -12.18 -26.37
C LEU A 525 5.06 -12.68 -27.32
N ILE A 526 6.33 -12.44 -26.97
CA ILE A 526 7.49 -12.97 -27.70
C ILE A 526 7.53 -14.51 -27.63
N SER A 527 7.11 -15.12 -26.51
CA SER A 527 7.04 -16.58 -26.34
C SER A 527 5.89 -17.26 -27.12
N GLY A 528 5.18 -16.56 -28.00
CA GLY A 528 4.14 -17.17 -28.86
C GLY A 528 2.79 -17.41 -28.17
N VAL A 529 2.56 -16.81 -26.99
CA VAL A 529 1.23 -16.83 -26.35
C VAL A 529 0.28 -15.95 -27.18
N TYR A 530 -0.56 -16.59 -27.99
CA TYR A 530 -1.53 -15.95 -28.88
C TYR A 530 -2.49 -15.03 -28.09
N ASN A 531 -2.87 -13.88 -28.66
CA ASN A 531 -3.71 -12.88 -27.97
C ASN A 531 -5.05 -13.47 -27.49
N LEU A 532 -5.61 -14.41 -28.26
CA LEU A 532 -6.80 -15.17 -27.87
C LEU A 532 -6.61 -15.99 -26.59
N SER A 533 -5.40 -16.41 -26.17
CA SER A 533 -5.18 -17.18 -24.90
C SER A 533 -5.38 -16.27 -23.74
N LYS A 534 -4.85 -15.05 -23.90
CA LYS A 534 -4.82 -14.03 -22.88
C LYS A 534 -6.23 -13.46 -22.75
N GLU A 535 -6.94 -13.22 -23.84
CA GLU A 535 -8.34 -12.80 -23.84
C GLU A 535 -9.30 -13.90 -23.37
N THR A 536 -9.09 -15.17 -23.73
CA THR A 536 -9.89 -16.27 -23.18
C THR A 536 -9.58 -16.52 -21.71
N ALA A 537 -8.33 -16.48 -21.26
CA ALA A 537 -7.98 -16.52 -19.84
C ALA A 537 -8.55 -15.31 -19.07
N PHE A 538 -8.63 -14.15 -19.72
CA PHE A 538 -9.29 -12.96 -19.19
C PHE A 538 -10.81 -13.17 -19.07
N ASN A 539 -11.47 -13.67 -20.12
CA ASN A 539 -12.92 -13.88 -20.18
C ASN A 539 -13.40 -15.05 -19.32
N THR A 540 -12.63 -16.13 -19.17
CA THR A 540 -12.99 -17.23 -18.27
C THR A 540 -12.80 -16.86 -16.79
N THR A 541 -11.94 -15.88 -16.47
CA THR A 541 -11.88 -15.35 -15.10
C THR A 541 -13.10 -14.46 -14.81
N PHE A 542 -13.56 -13.68 -15.80
CA PHE A 542 -14.84 -12.96 -15.70
C PHE A 542 -16.05 -13.91 -15.63
N LEU A 543 -16.03 -15.05 -16.34
CA LEU A 543 -17.12 -16.04 -16.31
C LEU A 543 -17.10 -16.94 -15.07
N SER A 544 -15.93 -17.33 -14.55
CA SER A 544 -15.84 -18.11 -13.30
C SER A 544 -16.26 -17.28 -12.08
N ASP A 545 -16.08 -15.96 -12.13
CA ASP A 545 -16.53 -15.05 -11.06
C ASP A 545 -17.99 -14.59 -11.28
N ALA A 546 -18.51 -14.61 -12.52
CA ALA A 546 -19.92 -14.34 -12.82
C ALA A 546 -20.86 -15.51 -12.45
N GLU A 547 -20.41 -16.76 -12.53
CA GLU A 547 -21.19 -17.95 -12.09
C GLU A 547 -21.42 -17.99 -10.57
N TYR A 548 -20.71 -17.17 -9.78
CA TYR A 548 -20.99 -17.00 -8.35
C TYR A 548 -22.11 -15.99 -8.06
N SER A 549 -22.53 -15.20 -9.06
CA SER A 549 -23.60 -14.20 -8.92
C SER A 549 -24.94 -14.66 -9.51
N SER A 550 -24.97 -15.66 -10.39
CA SER A 550 -26.19 -16.13 -11.07
C SER A 550 -26.90 -17.32 -10.39
N ASN A 551 -26.35 -17.89 -9.32
CA ASN A 551 -26.99 -18.96 -8.55
C ASN A 551 -27.85 -18.47 -7.35
N VAL A 552 -28.21 -17.18 -7.32
CA VAL A 552 -29.10 -16.59 -6.29
C VAL A 552 -30.44 -16.12 -6.86
N GLU A 553 -30.68 -16.20 -8.18
CA GLU A 553 -31.95 -15.79 -8.81
C GLU A 553 -32.89 -16.95 -9.20
N LEU A 554 -32.62 -18.18 -8.76
CA LEU A 554 -33.57 -19.30 -8.85
C LEU A 554 -33.66 -20.04 -7.51
N ALA A 555 -34.24 -19.38 -6.52
CA ALA A 555 -34.95 -19.99 -5.40
C ALA A 555 -35.97 -19.00 -4.81
#